data_AF-A0AAU5MRL0-F1
#
_entry.id   AF-A0AAU5MRL0-F1
#
_cell.length_a   1.000
_cell.length_b   1.000
_cell.length_c   1.000
_cell.angle_alpha   90.00
_cell.angle_beta   90.00
_cell.angle_gamma   90.00
#
_symmetry.space_group_name_H-M   'P 1'
#
loop_
_entity.id
_entity.type
_entity.pdbx_description
1 polymer ?
#
loop_
_entity_poly.entity_id
_entity_poly.type
_entity_poly.pdbx_seq_one_letter_code
_entity_poly.pdbx_strand_id
1 'polypeptide(L)'
;MKTDRTSGVSGAVTWGLLAAWAANDLEEIATMAAWLRTARPRLRKRLPWVPDRVWDRADLSQREVNTAIGLMGVVVAAAAADGARTGGRSAFFRTTLAGFGLHGLVHMAQSAAYGGYTPGVATSPTVVVPYALWALRRLRAAGIPTGGAGTAAAGVAFLPVAVAGVHTAARVLARPRTPGA
;
A
#
# COMPACT_ATOMS: atom_id res chain seq x y z
N MET A 1 -20.46 -36.38 17.37
CA MET A 1 -20.17 -35.57 16.18
C MET A 1 -19.82 -34.16 16.64
N LYS A 2 -18.52 -33.85 16.79
CA LYS A 2 -18.05 -32.55 17.30
C LYS A 2 -17.84 -31.64 16.10
N THR A 3 -18.80 -30.77 15.80
CA THR A 3 -18.62 -29.71 14.80
C THR A 3 -17.64 -28.70 15.39
N ASP A 4 -16.35 -28.88 15.14
CA ASP A 4 -15.36 -27.86 15.48
C ASP A 4 -15.46 -26.71 14.48
N ARG A 5 -16.36 -25.78 14.78
CA ARG A 5 -16.60 -24.58 13.99
C ARG A 5 -15.81 -23.41 14.60
N THR A 6 -14.49 -23.56 14.80
CA THR A 6 -13.65 -22.48 15.35
C THR A 6 -12.27 -22.29 14.70
N SER A 7 -12.03 -22.76 13.48
CA SER A 7 -10.75 -22.49 12.81
C SER A 7 -10.81 -21.16 12.05
N GLY A 8 -10.12 -20.13 12.54
CA GLY A 8 -9.85 -18.91 11.74
C GLY A 8 -9.04 -19.23 10.48
N VAL A 9 -8.70 -18.21 9.69
CA VAL A 9 -7.81 -18.42 8.52
C VAL A 9 -6.39 -18.75 8.96
N SER A 10 -5.64 -19.44 8.09
CA SER A 10 -4.24 -19.80 8.35
C SER A 10 -3.31 -18.59 8.39
N GLY A 11 -2.15 -18.76 9.03
CA GLY A 11 -1.10 -17.73 9.06
C GLY A 11 -0.62 -17.30 7.66
N ALA A 12 -0.72 -18.16 6.65
CA ALA A 12 -0.41 -17.80 5.27
C ALA A 12 -1.35 -16.70 4.72
N VAL A 13 -2.61 -16.67 5.17
CA VAL A 13 -3.54 -15.60 4.79
C VAL A 13 -3.16 -14.29 5.45
N THR A 14 -2.75 -14.30 6.72
CA THR A 14 -2.49 -13.07 7.48
C THR A 14 -1.09 -12.52 7.25
N TRP A 15 -0.06 -13.34 7.41
CA TRP A 15 1.33 -12.96 7.15
C TRP A 15 1.66 -12.83 5.67
N GLY A 16 0.87 -13.46 4.80
CA GLY A 16 0.94 -13.23 3.36
C GLY A 16 0.72 -11.75 2.99
N LEU A 17 0.01 -10.97 3.81
CA LEU A 17 -0.19 -9.53 3.59
C LEU A 17 1.15 -8.80 3.66
N LEU A 18 1.92 -9.08 4.70
CA LEU A 18 3.24 -8.49 4.90
C LEU A 18 4.21 -8.94 3.81
N ALA A 19 4.19 -10.21 3.43
CA ALA A 19 5.05 -10.74 2.37
C ALA A 19 4.72 -10.13 1.00
N ALA A 20 3.43 -10.05 0.64
CA ALA A 20 2.99 -9.45 -0.61
C ALA A 20 3.28 -7.95 -0.65
N TRP A 21 3.06 -7.24 0.47
CA TRP A 21 3.43 -5.83 0.62
C TRP A 21 4.94 -5.64 0.43
N ALA A 22 5.78 -6.42 1.12
CA ALA A 22 7.22 -6.31 0.98
C ALA A 22 7.69 -6.52 -0.47
N ALA A 23 7.11 -7.48 -1.19
CA ALA A 23 7.43 -7.70 -2.60
C ALA A 23 7.06 -6.50 -3.49
N ASN A 24 5.89 -5.92 -3.29
CA ASN A 24 5.45 -4.72 -4.02
C ASN A 24 6.33 -3.50 -3.69
N ASP A 25 6.56 -3.25 -2.40
CA ASP A 25 7.28 -2.07 -1.96
C ASP A 25 8.79 -2.16 -2.24
N LEU A 26 9.36 -3.36 -2.41
CA LEU A 26 10.72 -3.51 -2.94
C LEU A 26 10.83 -3.01 -4.39
N GLU A 27 9.83 -3.26 -5.22
CA GLU A 27 9.76 -2.67 -6.57
C GLU A 27 9.69 -1.14 -6.46
N GLU A 28 8.83 -0.61 -5.59
CA GLU A 28 8.69 0.84 -5.40
C GLU A 28 9.98 1.49 -4.88
N ILE A 29 10.64 0.91 -3.87
CA ILE A 29 11.94 1.39 -3.35
C ILE A 29 12.97 1.47 -4.48
N ALA A 30 13.06 0.41 -5.29
CA ALA A 30 14.08 0.30 -6.33
C ALA A 30 13.84 1.26 -7.51
N THR A 31 12.59 1.61 -7.79
CA THR A 31 12.23 2.28 -9.05
C THR A 31 11.68 3.69 -8.87
N MET A 32 11.07 4.03 -7.74
CA MET A 32 10.22 5.22 -7.63
C MET A 32 10.99 6.54 -7.78
N ALA A 33 12.12 6.70 -7.11
CA ALA A 33 12.91 7.94 -7.21
C ALA A 33 13.47 8.15 -8.63
N ALA A 34 13.97 7.08 -9.27
CA ALA A 34 14.50 7.15 -10.62
C ALA A 34 13.39 7.40 -11.66
N TRP A 35 12.25 6.72 -11.52
CA TRP A 35 11.09 6.90 -12.37
C TRP A 35 10.55 8.33 -12.27
N LEU A 36 10.44 8.89 -11.07
CA LEU A 36 9.88 10.24 -10.90
C LEU A 36 10.73 11.30 -11.60
N ARG A 37 12.07 11.20 -11.53
CA ARG A 37 12.99 12.10 -12.24
C ARG A 37 12.78 12.05 -13.75
N THR A 38 12.59 10.86 -14.32
CA THR A 38 12.43 10.69 -15.78
C THR A 38 11.00 10.97 -16.26
N ALA A 39 9.99 10.71 -15.43
CA ALA A 39 8.59 10.94 -15.74
C ALA A 39 8.18 12.42 -15.60
N ARG A 40 8.83 13.19 -14.71
CA ARG A 40 8.48 14.59 -14.38
C ARG A 40 8.32 15.48 -15.63
N PRO A 41 9.22 15.49 -16.64
CA PRO A 41 9.02 16.31 -17.84
C PRO A 41 7.76 15.95 -18.63
N ARG A 42 7.45 14.65 -18.76
CA ARG A 42 6.25 14.16 -19.46
C ARG A 42 4.98 14.49 -18.67
N LEU A 43 5.01 14.35 -17.34
CA LEU A 43 3.90 14.68 -16.47
C LEU A 43 3.61 16.19 -16.46
N ARG A 44 4.65 17.05 -16.40
CA ARG A 44 4.52 18.51 -16.51
C ARG A 44 3.83 18.93 -17.80
N LYS A 45 4.20 18.32 -18.94
CA LYS A 45 3.55 18.57 -20.24
C LYS A 45 2.08 18.15 -20.28
N ARG A 46 1.74 17.04 -19.61
CA ARG A 46 0.36 16.50 -19.58
C ARG A 46 -0.56 17.21 -18.58
N LEU A 47 0.01 17.90 -17.60
CA LEU A 47 -0.72 18.57 -16.53
C LEU A 47 -0.32 20.07 -16.46
N PRO A 48 -0.54 20.85 -17.53
CA PRO A 48 -0.12 22.25 -17.60
C PRO A 48 -0.83 23.16 -16.59
N TRP A 49 -1.96 22.71 -16.03
CA TRP A 49 -2.71 23.43 -14.99
C TRP A 49 -2.08 23.31 -13.59
N VAL A 50 -1.07 22.46 -13.39
CA VAL A 50 -0.40 22.30 -12.09
C VAL A 50 0.72 23.35 -11.95
N PRO A 51 0.69 24.24 -10.94
CA PRO A 51 1.70 25.29 -10.77
C PRO A 51 3.12 24.74 -10.60
N ASP A 52 4.12 25.43 -11.15
CA ASP A 52 5.54 25.02 -11.08
C ASP A 52 6.05 24.78 -9.65
N ARG A 53 5.61 25.61 -8.70
CA ARG A 53 5.88 25.42 -7.26
C ARG A 53 5.47 24.04 -6.71
N VAL A 54 4.48 23.38 -7.32
CA VAL A 54 4.07 22.03 -6.95
C VAL A 54 5.06 21.01 -7.51
N TRP A 55 5.47 21.19 -8.77
CA TRP A 55 6.50 20.36 -9.39
C TRP A 55 7.84 20.46 -8.69
N ASP A 56 8.22 21.64 -8.21
CA ASP A 56 9.50 21.86 -7.51
C ASP A 56 9.51 21.24 -6.11
N ARG A 57 8.33 21.09 -5.49
CA ARG A 57 8.14 20.36 -4.22
C ARG A 57 7.83 18.88 -4.40
N ALA A 58 7.67 18.43 -5.64
CA ALA A 58 7.39 17.03 -5.98
C ALA A 58 8.68 16.20 -6.08
N ASP A 59 9.86 16.78 -5.82
CA ASP A 59 11.10 16.01 -5.76
C ASP A 59 11.08 15.12 -4.50
N LEU A 60 10.82 13.83 -4.70
CA LEU A 60 10.85 12.83 -3.64
C LEU A 60 12.28 12.30 -3.53
N SER A 61 12.95 12.62 -2.42
CA SER A 61 14.25 12.03 -2.13
C SER A 61 14.11 10.53 -1.85
N GLN A 62 15.15 9.74 -2.17
CA GLN A 62 15.17 8.32 -1.82
C GLN A 62 15.00 8.10 -0.31
N ARG A 63 15.51 9.03 0.52
CA ARG A 63 15.36 8.98 1.98
C ARG A 63 13.89 9.11 2.40
N GLU A 64 13.12 10.01 1.78
CA GLU A 64 11.69 10.16 2.04
C GLU A 64 10.91 8.92 1.60
N VAL A 65 11.24 8.36 0.41
CA VAL A 65 10.65 7.11 -0.08
C VAL A 65 10.89 5.97 0.92
N ASN A 66 12.15 5.74 1.31
CA ASN A 66 12.51 4.69 2.24
C ASN A 66 11.83 4.87 3.62
N THR A 67 11.75 6.10 4.11
CA THR A 67 11.11 6.39 5.40
C THR A 67 9.60 6.15 5.34
N ALA A 68 8.93 6.61 4.29
CA ALA A 68 7.49 6.41 4.12
C ALA A 68 7.14 4.92 4.00
N ILE A 69 7.90 4.18 3.20
CA ILE A 69 7.74 2.73 3.03
C ILE A 69 8.02 1.99 4.34
N GLY A 70 9.08 2.37 5.07
CA GLY A 70 9.37 1.79 6.38
C GLY A 70 8.24 1.98 7.40
N LEU A 71 7.67 3.18 7.47
CA LEU A 71 6.52 3.47 8.35
C LEU A 71 5.28 2.68 7.93
N MET A 72 5.01 2.58 6.63
CA MET A 72 3.91 1.76 6.13
C MET A 72 4.11 0.28 6.46
N GLY A 73 5.34 -0.22 6.37
CA GLY A 73 5.71 -1.58 6.75
C GLY A 73 5.35 -1.91 8.19
N VAL A 74 5.53 -0.97 9.12
CA VAL A 74 5.12 -1.14 10.53
C VAL A 74 3.59 -1.29 10.63
N VAL A 75 2.83 -0.46 9.92
CA VAL A 75 1.36 -0.52 9.90
C VAL A 75 0.88 -1.85 9.32
N VAL A 76 1.46 -2.29 8.21
CA VAL A 76 1.12 -3.56 7.55
C VAL A 76 1.50 -4.76 8.41
N ALA A 77 2.66 -4.73 9.05
CA ALA A 77 3.09 -5.78 9.98
C ALA A 77 2.17 -5.88 11.20
N ALA A 78 1.76 -4.74 11.77
CA ALA A 78 0.80 -4.70 12.87
C ALA A 78 -0.56 -5.26 12.44
N ALA A 79 -1.02 -4.92 11.24
CA ALA A 79 -2.27 -5.46 10.68
C ALA A 79 -2.19 -6.98 10.46
N ALA A 80 -1.07 -7.48 9.92
CA ALA A 80 -0.83 -8.91 9.72
C ALA A 80 -0.78 -9.69 11.05
N ALA A 81 -0.10 -9.14 12.06
CA ALA A 81 -0.01 -9.72 13.40
C ALA A 81 -1.39 -9.77 14.09
N ASP A 82 -2.16 -8.69 14.01
CA ASP A 82 -3.51 -8.64 14.59
C ASP A 82 -4.48 -9.57 13.83
N GLY A 83 -4.31 -9.69 12.51
CA GLY A 83 -4.96 -10.71 11.69
C GLY A 83 -4.66 -12.12 12.18
N ALA A 84 -3.38 -12.45 12.39
CA ALA A 84 -2.94 -13.76 12.86
C ALA A 84 -3.53 -14.08 14.24
N ARG A 85 -3.44 -13.13 15.18
CA ARG A 85 -3.98 -13.24 16.55
C ARG A 85 -5.49 -13.49 16.58
N THR A 86 -6.23 -12.91 15.63
CA THR A 86 -7.70 -13.00 15.56
C THR A 86 -8.21 -14.07 14.59
N GLY A 87 -7.32 -14.84 13.96
CA GLY A 87 -7.68 -15.79 12.91
C GLY A 87 -8.37 -15.13 11.71
N GLY A 88 -7.99 -13.89 11.38
CA GLY A 88 -8.49 -13.08 10.26
C GLY A 88 -9.71 -12.21 10.56
N ARG A 89 -10.25 -12.24 11.80
CA ARG A 89 -11.47 -11.47 12.16
C ARG A 89 -11.21 -9.99 12.46
N SER A 90 -9.96 -9.60 12.69
CA SER A 90 -9.57 -8.21 12.92
C SER A 90 -10.13 -7.27 11.84
N ALA A 91 -10.80 -6.21 12.27
CA ALA A 91 -11.24 -5.16 11.36
C ALA A 91 -10.05 -4.41 10.75
N PHE A 92 -8.97 -4.23 11.53
CA PHE A 92 -7.75 -3.58 11.05
C PHE A 92 -7.10 -4.41 9.94
N PHE A 93 -6.87 -5.71 10.17
CA PHE A 93 -6.35 -6.62 9.13
C PHE A 93 -7.19 -6.58 7.86
N ARG A 94 -8.52 -6.71 7.98
CA ARG A 94 -9.42 -6.75 6.82
C ARG A 94 -9.45 -5.42 6.05
N THR A 95 -9.40 -4.30 6.77
CA THR A 95 -9.37 -2.96 6.15
C THR A 95 -8.05 -2.74 5.43
N THR A 96 -6.92 -3.11 6.04
CA THR A 96 -5.59 -3.03 5.42
C THR A 96 -5.48 -3.96 4.22
N LEU A 97 -5.99 -5.19 4.29
CA LEU A 97 -6.03 -6.13 3.16
C LEU A 97 -6.85 -5.57 1.99
N ALA A 98 -8.02 -4.98 2.26
CA ALA A 98 -8.84 -4.35 1.23
C ALA A 98 -8.15 -3.13 0.61
N GLY A 99 -7.55 -2.27 1.45
CA GLY A 99 -6.75 -1.13 1.00
C GLY A 99 -5.56 -1.56 0.15
N PHE A 100 -4.83 -2.60 0.55
CA PHE A 100 -3.71 -3.16 -0.20
C PHE A 100 -4.14 -3.72 -1.57
N GLY A 101 -5.27 -4.43 -1.64
CA GLY A 101 -5.82 -4.87 -2.93
C GLY A 101 -6.17 -3.69 -3.84
N LEU A 102 -6.78 -2.63 -3.29
CA LEU A 102 -7.11 -1.41 -4.03
C LEU A 102 -5.85 -0.67 -4.50
N HIS A 103 -4.82 -0.60 -3.66
CA HIS A 103 -3.51 -0.03 -3.98
C HIS A 103 -2.93 -0.62 -5.27
N GLY A 104 -2.93 -1.95 -5.38
CA GLY A 104 -2.47 -2.63 -6.59
C GLY A 104 -3.29 -2.25 -7.85
N LEU A 105 -4.60 -2.08 -7.71
CA LEU A 105 -5.45 -1.61 -8.83
C LEU A 105 -5.13 -0.16 -9.21
N VAL A 106 -4.80 0.69 -8.24
CA VAL A 106 -4.39 2.07 -8.49
C VAL A 106 -3.09 2.12 -9.30
N HIS A 107 -2.09 1.29 -8.98
CA HIS A 107 -0.86 1.20 -9.78
C HIS A 107 -1.12 0.79 -11.23
N MET A 108 -2.00 -0.19 -11.44
CA MET A 108 -2.38 -0.62 -12.79
C MET A 108 -3.08 0.51 -13.56
N ALA A 109 -4.02 1.22 -12.91
CA ALA A 109 -4.70 2.36 -13.52
C ALA A 109 -3.74 3.52 -13.81
N GLN A 110 -2.79 3.81 -12.91
CA GLN A 110 -1.75 4.81 -13.11
C GLN A 110 -0.86 4.47 -14.30
N SER A 111 -0.43 3.21 -14.42
CA SER A 111 0.37 2.76 -15.56
C SER A 111 -0.39 2.86 -16.89
N ALA A 112 -1.65 2.46 -16.91
CA ALA A 112 -2.51 2.60 -18.09
C ALA A 112 -2.67 4.06 -18.50
N ALA A 113 -2.95 4.96 -17.55
CA ALA A 113 -3.08 6.41 -17.80
C ALA A 113 -1.75 7.05 -18.23
N TYR A 114 -0.63 6.60 -17.64
CA TYR A 114 0.70 7.04 -18.04
C TYR A 114 1.08 6.54 -19.45
N GLY A 115 0.56 5.37 -19.85
CA GLY A 115 0.87 4.69 -21.10
C GLY A 115 2.26 4.07 -21.07
N GLY A 116 2.62 3.42 -19.96
CA GLY A 116 3.92 2.79 -19.78
C GLY A 116 4.18 2.40 -18.32
N TYR A 117 5.41 1.93 -18.05
CA TYR A 117 5.83 1.51 -16.72
C TYR A 117 5.65 2.63 -15.68
N THR A 118 5.10 2.26 -14.53
CA THR A 118 5.10 3.06 -13.30
C THR A 118 5.50 2.15 -12.14
N PRO A 119 6.19 2.67 -11.11
CA PRO A 119 6.52 1.90 -9.91
C PRO A 119 5.29 1.17 -9.36
N GLY A 120 5.47 -0.10 -8.99
CA GLY A 120 4.42 -0.98 -8.47
C GLY A 120 3.62 -1.72 -9.55
N VAL A 121 3.74 -1.37 -10.84
CA VAL A 121 2.93 -2.03 -11.89
C VAL A 121 3.40 -3.46 -12.20
N ALA A 122 4.65 -3.83 -11.94
CA ALA A 122 5.09 -5.20 -12.21
C ALA A 122 4.53 -6.17 -11.17
N THR A 123 4.57 -5.79 -9.90
CA THR A 123 4.12 -6.59 -8.76
C THR A 123 2.62 -6.49 -8.50
N SER A 124 1.95 -5.40 -8.89
CA SER A 124 0.50 -5.26 -8.71
C SER A 124 -0.34 -6.38 -9.34
N PRO A 125 -0.22 -6.70 -10.64
CA PRO A 125 -0.99 -7.78 -11.27
C PRO A 125 -0.46 -9.18 -10.96
N THR A 126 0.82 -9.31 -10.55
CA THR A 126 1.47 -10.62 -10.35
C THR A 126 1.48 -11.08 -8.89
N VAL A 127 1.45 -10.14 -7.94
CA VAL A 127 1.55 -10.39 -6.49
C VAL A 127 0.35 -9.81 -5.76
N VAL A 128 0.16 -8.48 -5.81
CA VAL A 128 -0.79 -7.76 -4.96
C VAL A 128 -2.23 -8.21 -5.20
N VAL A 129 -2.71 -8.09 -6.43
CA VAL A 129 -4.09 -8.44 -6.80
C VAL A 129 -4.35 -9.94 -6.64
N PRO A 130 -3.48 -10.85 -7.13
CA PRO A 130 -3.65 -12.29 -6.91
C PRO A 130 -3.73 -12.67 -5.43
N TYR A 131 -2.81 -12.15 -4.60
CA TYR A 131 -2.81 -12.40 -3.16
C TYR A 131 -4.08 -11.85 -2.49
N ALA A 132 -4.46 -10.60 -2.76
CA ALA A 132 -5.64 -9.99 -2.16
C ALA A 132 -6.92 -10.77 -2.49
N LEU A 133 -7.10 -11.15 -3.76
CA LEU A 133 -8.24 -11.96 -4.18
C LEU A 133 -8.25 -13.34 -3.51
N TRP A 134 -7.08 -13.99 -3.43
CA TRP A 134 -6.94 -15.27 -2.75
C TRP A 134 -7.27 -15.17 -1.25
N ALA A 135 -6.70 -14.18 -0.55
CA ALA A 135 -6.93 -13.96 0.88
C ALA A 135 -8.41 -13.65 1.18
N LEU A 136 -9.06 -12.81 0.37
CA LEU A 136 -10.49 -12.53 0.48
C LEU A 136 -11.33 -13.80 0.26
N ARG A 137 -10.99 -14.65 -0.71
CA ARG A 137 -11.67 -15.95 -0.90
C ARG A 137 -11.54 -16.85 0.33
N ARG A 138 -10.35 -16.89 0.96
CA ARG A 138 -10.12 -17.69 2.18
C ARG A 138 -10.90 -17.16 3.38
N LEU A 139 -10.97 -15.84 3.57
CA LEU A 139 -11.79 -15.22 4.60
C LEU A 139 -13.28 -15.55 4.41
N ARG A 140 -13.79 -15.45 3.18
CA ARG A 140 -15.18 -15.82 2.86
C ARG A 140 -15.48 -17.29 3.13
N ALA A 141 -14.58 -18.19 2.73
CA ALA A 141 -14.71 -19.63 2.97
C ALA A 141 -14.73 -19.96 4.48
N ALA A 142 -14.05 -19.16 5.31
CA ALA A 142 -14.08 -19.25 6.76
C ALA A 142 -15.30 -18.55 7.42
N GLY A 143 -16.26 -18.05 6.63
CA GLY A 143 -17.42 -17.31 7.13
C GLY A 143 -17.08 -15.93 7.72
N ILE A 144 -15.88 -15.41 7.47
CA ILE A 144 -15.45 -14.10 7.95
C ILE A 144 -15.93 -13.04 6.96
N PRO A 145 -16.69 -12.03 7.41
CA PRO A 145 -17.16 -10.97 6.51
C PRO A 145 -15.98 -10.24 5.87
N THR A 146 -15.92 -10.24 4.55
CA THR A 146 -14.85 -9.59 3.76
C THR A 146 -15.27 -8.24 3.17
N GLY A 147 -16.50 -7.81 3.41
CA GLY A 147 -17.04 -6.62 2.76
C GLY A 147 -18.41 -6.24 3.29
N GLY A 148 -18.51 -4.96 3.60
CA GLY A 148 -19.73 -4.16 3.64
C GLY A 148 -19.33 -2.77 3.13
N ALA A 149 -20.32 -1.95 2.73
CA ALA A 149 -20.03 -0.60 2.22
C ALA A 149 -19.09 0.19 3.15
N GLY A 150 -19.23 0.03 4.47
CA GLY A 150 -18.36 0.65 5.47
C GLY A 150 -16.91 0.15 5.48
N THR A 151 -16.63 -1.15 5.31
CA THR A 151 -15.25 -1.68 5.29
C THR A 151 -14.54 -1.34 3.98
N ALA A 152 -15.26 -1.36 2.86
CA ALA A 152 -14.73 -0.92 1.58
C ALA A 152 -14.45 0.58 1.58
N ALA A 153 -15.40 1.40 2.07
CA ALA A 153 -15.21 2.84 2.23
C ALA A 153 -14.06 3.17 3.20
N ALA A 154 -13.95 2.43 4.31
CA ALA A 154 -12.84 2.57 5.25
C ALA A 154 -11.50 2.22 4.60
N GLY A 155 -11.42 1.14 3.80
CA GLY A 155 -10.20 0.80 3.06
C GLY A 155 -9.82 1.85 2.01
N VAL A 156 -10.82 2.36 1.28
CA VAL A 156 -10.67 3.45 0.30
C VAL A 156 -10.20 4.74 0.96
N ALA A 157 -10.71 5.09 2.14
CA ALA A 157 -10.31 6.28 2.88
C ALA A 157 -8.97 6.09 3.61
N PHE A 158 -8.71 4.90 4.13
CA PHE A 158 -7.50 4.56 4.87
C PHE A 158 -6.27 4.68 3.98
N LEU A 159 -6.34 4.23 2.72
CA LEU A 159 -5.20 4.27 1.80
C LEU A 159 -4.63 5.70 1.60
N PRO A 160 -5.39 6.71 1.11
CA PRO A 160 -4.87 8.06 0.91
C PRO A 160 -4.49 8.73 2.23
N VAL A 161 -5.19 8.45 3.34
CA VAL A 161 -4.86 9.01 4.66
C VAL A 161 -3.55 8.43 5.18
N ALA A 162 -3.36 7.12 5.10
CA ALA A 162 -2.15 6.45 5.54
C ALA A 162 -0.97 6.88 4.67
N VAL A 163 -1.13 6.91 3.34
CA VAL A 163 -0.12 7.40 2.38
C VAL A 163 0.24 8.86 2.68
N ALA A 164 -0.74 9.76 2.79
CA ALA A 164 -0.49 11.16 3.12
C ALA A 164 0.19 11.31 4.50
N GLY A 165 -0.23 10.52 5.49
CA GLY A 165 0.34 10.48 6.83
C GLY A 165 1.81 10.07 6.81
N VAL A 166 2.15 8.95 6.17
CA VAL A 166 3.54 8.46 6.10
C VAL A 166 4.43 9.40 5.28
N HIS A 167 3.93 9.99 4.20
CA HIS A 167 4.70 10.98 3.43
C HIS A 167 4.92 12.28 4.21
N THR A 168 3.91 12.75 4.97
CA THR A 168 4.06 13.95 5.81
C THR A 168 5.05 13.69 6.94
N ALA A 169 4.93 12.56 7.63
CA ALA A 169 5.88 12.15 8.66
C ALA A 169 7.30 11.97 8.09
N ALA A 170 7.44 11.31 6.94
CA ALA A 170 8.71 11.15 6.25
C ALA A 170 9.34 12.49 5.91
N ARG A 171 8.58 13.46 5.39
CA ARG A 171 9.09 14.82 5.10
C ARG A 171 9.60 15.54 6.35
N VAL A 172 8.99 15.33 7.51
CA VAL A 172 9.44 15.92 8.78
C VAL A 172 10.71 15.21 9.27
N LEU A 173 10.74 13.88 9.23
CA LEU A 173 11.85 13.06 9.73
C LEU A 173 13.07 13.04 8.79
N ALA A 174 12.84 13.24 7.49
CA ALA A 174 13.85 13.23 6.45
C ALA A 174 14.51 14.60 6.23
N ARG A 175 14.07 15.66 6.91
CA ARG A 175 14.80 16.93 6.93
C ARG A 175 16.16 16.73 7.58
N PRO A 176 17.25 17.28 7.02
CA PRO A 176 18.51 17.39 7.74
C PRO A 176 18.25 18.11 9.05
N ARG A 177 18.76 17.59 10.17
CA ARG A 177 18.88 18.41 11.37
C ARG A 177 19.91 19.49 11.02
N THR A 178 19.49 20.75 10.95
CA THR A 178 20.45 21.85 10.97
C THR A 178 21.29 21.67 12.23
N PRO A 179 22.62 21.45 12.15
CA PRO A 179 23.46 21.68 13.30
C PRO A 179 23.25 23.14 13.70
N GLY A 180 23.06 23.38 15.00
CA GLY A 180 22.77 24.71 15.54
C GLY A 180 23.80 25.76 15.15
N ALA A 181 23.32 27.00 15.26
CA ALA A 181 24.03 28.28 15.10
C ALA A 181 25.45 28.33 15.67
#